data_AF-A0A9K3KN11-F1
#
_entry.id   AF-A0A9K3KN11-F1
#
_cell.length_a   1.000
_cell.length_b   1.000
_cell.length_c   1.000
_cell.angle_alpha   90.00
_cell.angle_beta   90.00
_cell.angle_gamma   90.00
#
_symmetry.space_group_name_H-M   'P 1'
#
loop_
_entity.id
_entity.type
_entity.pdbx_description
1 polymer ?
#
loop_
_entity_poly.entity_id
_entity_poly.type
_entity_poly.pdbx_seq_one_letter_code
_entity_poly.pdbx_strand_id
1 'polypeptide(L)'
;MEAVVEIDENERYWVGGGFGCRGLLPNDRAPFSSSDGSMSWKSLEQASEDLVLLGRGWRYEEGTRFESIGQWMYAADFRAESIKNAKPDRGMASFVRFRRLYRTKIFNPDEFIPRRISEKCNQVDSIATHALADLLLDVLTYCTLLQSPAHHTQAVTLPLKERVINVAIGLNYPPANAAPDVMDAAFQLELLKKKLETFVEEERAKTIMKRLLTSVEFTFDQRQGRKAFGDRKALTRSCFPKEEREAIATLIIKKLDTQFQLHCEVPECGQNCRFYRVPCPNEGCNFIVSKMYLAKHDQECPFAIIHCECGDEFPRLQSTVHAEQACKFRTVECPFKNLGCLHEVRAIDLKAHVVDDAPGHLLLAVNRMAEHQDVIRKLHAKVDTLEKENQLLHENAEKSEKESKDQISKLQAQVTKMMKEFATLEKTCKREFSQQHTLRDS
;
A
#
# COMPACT_ATOMS: atom_id res chain seq x y z
N MET A 1 -10.24 -26.37 14.66
CA MET A 1 -10.39 -25.40 13.56
C MET A 1 -11.47 -25.94 12.65
N GLU A 2 -12.45 -25.11 12.35
CA GLU A 2 -13.55 -25.43 11.46
C GLU A 2 -13.44 -24.55 10.21
N ALA A 3 -13.77 -25.11 9.05
CA ALA A 3 -13.84 -24.39 7.80
C ALA A 3 -15.15 -24.74 7.10
N VAL A 4 -15.84 -23.71 6.64
CA VAL A 4 -17.07 -23.88 5.87
C VAL A 4 -16.68 -24.05 4.40
N VAL A 5 -17.08 -25.17 3.81
CA VAL A 5 -16.94 -25.43 2.37
C VAL A 5 -18.21 -24.98 1.67
N GLU A 6 -18.06 -24.13 0.66
CA GLU A 6 -19.14 -23.62 -0.18
C GLU A 6 -19.09 -24.25 -1.58
N ILE A 7 -20.25 -24.68 -2.08
CA ILE A 7 -20.43 -25.12 -3.46
C ILE A 7 -21.71 -24.53 -4.04
N ASP A 8 -21.75 -24.39 -5.36
CA ASP A 8 -22.96 -24.02 -6.09
C ASP A 8 -23.63 -25.26 -6.67
N GLU A 9 -24.90 -25.45 -6.37
CA GLU A 9 -25.78 -26.38 -7.08
C GLU A 9 -26.40 -25.65 -8.27
N ASN A 10 -26.20 -26.18 -9.47
CA ASN A 10 -26.50 -25.55 -10.75
C ASN A 10 -27.64 -26.26 -11.49
N GLU A 11 -28.58 -25.48 -12.02
CA GLU A 11 -29.66 -25.99 -12.88
C GLU A 11 -29.91 -25.09 -14.08
N ARG A 12 -30.34 -25.71 -15.19
CA ARG A 12 -30.79 -24.99 -16.39
C ARG A 12 -32.29 -25.19 -16.59
N TYR A 13 -32.95 -24.13 -17.04
CA TYR A 13 -34.33 -24.14 -17.46
C TYR A 13 -34.47 -24.75 -18.86
N TRP A 14 -35.32 -25.77 -18.98
CA TRP A 14 -35.72 -26.36 -20.23
C TRP A 14 -37.19 -26.04 -20.53
N VAL A 15 -37.49 -25.62 -21.76
CA VAL A 15 -38.87 -25.32 -22.18
C VAL A 15 -39.70 -26.60 -22.12
N GLY A 16 -40.79 -26.57 -21.34
CA GLY A 16 -41.65 -27.73 -21.08
C GLY A 16 -41.17 -28.68 -19.98
N GLY A 17 -39.89 -28.64 -19.60
CA GLY A 17 -39.31 -29.51 -18.55
C GLY A 17 -39.03 -28.82 -17.21
N GLY A 18 -39.00 -27.48 -17.18
CA GLY A 18 -38.67 -26.72 -15.97
C GLY A 18 -37.17 -26.65 -15.70
N PHE A 19 -36.79 -26.29 -14.47
CA PHE A 19 -35.39 -26.30 -14.04
C PHE A 19 -34.96 -27.71 -13.63
N GLY A 20 -33.75 -28.11 -14.04
CA GLY A 20 -33.15 -29.33 -13.52
C GLY A 20 -31.70 -29.52 -13.95
N CYS A 21 -31.00 -30.39 -13.23
CA CYS A 21 -29.61 -30.77 -13.52
C CYS A 21 -29.45 -31.54 -14.84
N ARG A 22 -30.49 -32.29 -15.27
CA ARG A 22 -30.51 -32.98 -16.57
C ARG A 22 -30.60 -32.02 -17.77
N GLY A 23 -30.92 -30.75 -17.53
CA GLY A 23 -31.00 -29.71 -18.55
C GLY A 23 -29.66 -29.04 -18.86
N LEU A 24 -28.58 -29.38 -18.14
CA LEU A 24 -27.26 -28.81 -18.37
C LEU A 24 -26.69 -29.30 -19.70
N LEU A 25 -26.23 -28.36 -20.52
CA LEU A 25 -25.57 -28.63 -21.79
C LEU A 25 -24.14 -29.15 -21.55
N PRO A 26 -23.53 -29.86 -22.52
CA PRO A 26 -22.15 -30.33 -22.38
C PRO A 26 -21.11 -29.23 -22.09
N ASN A 27 -21.40 -27.99 -22.50
CA ASN A 27 -20.54 -26.83 -22.28
C ASN A 27 -20.90 -26.03 -21.00
N ASP A 28 -21.94 -26.43 -20.29
CA ASP A 28 -22.30 -25.80 -19.02
C ASP A 28 -21.43 -26.32 -17.87
N ARG A 29 -21.50 -25.63 -16.73
CA ARG A 29 -21.02 -26.17 -15.46
C ARG A 29 -21.78 -27.47 -15.18
N ALA A 30 -21.10 -28.44 -14.58
CA ALA A 30 -21.75 -29.62 -14.05
C ALA A 30 -22.74 -29.26 -12.91
N PRO A 31 -23.63 -30.18 -12.50
CA PRO A 31 -24.66 -29.93 -11.48
C PRO A 31 -24.15 -29.34 -10.17
N PHE A 32 -22.87 -29.57 -9.83
CA PHE A 32 -22.23 -28.94 -8.70
C PHE A 32 -20.94 -28.26 -9.17
N SER A 33 -20.64 -27.05 -8.68
CA SER A 33 -19.40 -26.35 -9.02
C SER A 33 -18.82 -25.57 -7.85
N SER A 34 -17.53 -25.22 -7.94
CA SER A 34 -16.93 -24.23 -7.05
C SER A 34 -17.57 -22.86 -7.27
N SER A 35 -17.41 -21.97 -6.29
CA SER A 35 -17.94 -20.59 -6.35
C SER A 35 -17.43 -19.79 -7.55
N ASP A 36 -16.21 -20.08 -8.03
CA ASP A 36 -15.63 -19.48 -9.22
C ASP A 36 -15.94 -20.26 -10.52
N GLY A 37 -16.58 -21.43 -10.42
CA GLY A 37 -16.90 -22.32 -11.53
C GLY A 37 -15.71 -23.03 -12.16
N SER A 38 -14.52 -22.94 -11.57
CA SER A 38 -13.30 -23.55 -12.10
C SER A 38 -13.23 -25.07 -11.91
N MET A 39 -14.01 -25.60 -10.97
CA MET A 39 -14.21 -27.02 -10.75
C MET A 39 -15.70 -27.35 -10.83
N SER A 40 -16.03 -28.49 -11.42
CA SER A 40 -17.42 -28.94 -11.52
C SER A 40 -17.53 -30.47 -11.48
N TRP A 41 -18.59 -30.94 -10.85
CA TRP A 41 -18.80 -32.34 -10.51
C TRP A 41 -20.16 -32.84 -10.93
N LYS A 42 -20.23 -34.12 -11.30
CA LYS A 42 -21.46 -34.75 -11.75
C LYS A 42 -22.41 -35.08 -10.60
N SER A 43 -21.87 -35.30 -9.41
CA SER A 43 -22.65 -35.58 -8.20
C SER A 43 -22.10 -34.83 -6.99
N LEU A 44 -22.93 -34.75 -5.95
CA LEU A 44 -22.57 -34.12 -4.68
C LEU A 44 -21.54 -34.95 -3.92
N GLU A 45 -21.52 -36.27 -4.09
CA GLU A 45 -20.54 -37.19 -3.51
C GLU A 45 -19.18 -36.97 -4.15
N GLN A 46 -19.12 -36.89 -5.47
CA GLN A 46 -17.89 -36.57 -6.19
C GLN A 46 -17.37 -35.19 -5.79
N ALA A 47 -18.27 -34.20 -5.70
CA ALA A 47 -17.93 -32.89 -5.16
C ALA A 47 -17.40 -33.06 -3.73
N SER A 48 -18.08 -33.77 -2.84
CA SER A 48 -17.65 -33.97 -1.45
C SER A 48 -16.25 -34.60 -1.34
N GLU A 49 -15.94 -35.59 -2.17
CA GLU A 49 -14.66 -36.30 -2.24
C GLU A 49 -13.54 -35.43 -2.83
N ASP A 50 -13.78 -34.75 -3.95
CA ASP A 50 -12.80 -33.86 -4.58
C ASP A 50 -12.62 -32.56 -3.78
N LEU A 51 -13.69 -32.07 -3.16
CA LEU A 51 -13.74 -30.95 -2.20
C LEU A 51 -13.12 -31.27 -0.86
N VAL A 52 -12.45 -32.41 -0.73
CA VAL A 52 -11.23 -32.53 0.09
C VAL A 52 -10.27 -31.37 -0.13
N LEU A 53 -10.39 -30.54 -1.18
CA LEU A 53 -9.80 -29.22 -1.48
C LEU A 53 -9.21 -28.34 -0.33
N LEU A 54 -9.59 -28.49 0.93
CA LEU A 54 -8.77 -27.97 2.02
C LEU A 54 -7.43 -28.75 2.20
N GLY A 55 -7.26 -29.87 1.50
CA GLY A 55 -6.10 -30.77 1.55
C GLY A 55 -6.27 -31.91 2.54
N ARG A 56 -5.17 -32.66 2.74
CA ARG A 56 -5.04 -33.66 3.81
C ARG A 56 -5.41 -33.05 5.16
N GLY A 57 -5.88 -33.87 6.11
CA GLY A 57 -6.20 -33.37 7.46
C GLY A 57 -7.52 -32.63 7.60
N TRP A 58 -8.37 -32.54 6.58
CA TRP A 58 -9.71 -32.01 6.74
C TRP A 58 -10.77 -33.07 6.51
N ARG A 59 -11.62 -33.31 7.51
CA ARG A 59 -12.75 -34.24 7.42
C ARG A 59 -14.05 -33.50 7.64
N TYR A 60 -15.13 -33.94 7.01
CA TYR A 60 -16.45 -33.42 7.35
C TYR A 60 -16.80 -33.84 8.77
N GLU A 61 -17.52 -32.96 9.47
CA GLU A 61 -18.11 -33.31 10.75
C GLU A 61 -19.10 -34.46 10.57
N GLU A 62 -19.02 -35.48 11.42
CA GLU A 62 -19.87 -36.67 11.32
C GLU A 62 -21.35 -36.29 11.41
N GLY A 63 -22.18 -36.87 10.53
CA GLY A 63 -23.62 -36.58 10.49
C GLY A 63 -24.01 -35.29 9.77
N THR A 64 -23.07 -34.38 9.47
CA THR A 64 -23.39 -33.18 8.69
C THR A 64 -23.63 -33.50 7.22
N ARG A 65 -24.52 -32.75 6.57
CA ARG A 65 -24.78 -32.79 5.12
C ARG A 65 -24.64 -31.39 4.55
N PHE A 66 -24.60 -31.29 3.22
CA PHE A 66 -24.66 -29.98 2.58
C PHE A 66 -26.03 -29.35 2.81
N GLU A 67 -26.05 -28.17 3.39
CA GLU A 67 -27.26 -27.40 3.67
C GLU A 67 -27.34 -26.21 2.72
N SER A 68 -28.52 -25.95 2.17
CA SER A 68 -28.73 -24.76 1.34
C SER A 68 -28.91 -23.54 2.23
N ILE A 69 -28.08 -22.52 2.04
CA ILE A 69 -28.26 -21.22 2.70
C ILE A 69 -28.77 -20.23 1.67
N GLY A 70 -30.03 -19.83 1.83
CA GLY A 70 -30.69 -18.84 1.00
C GLY A 70 -31.54 -19.42 -0.13
N GLN A 71 -32.05 -18.51 -0.96
CA GLN A 71 -32.92 -18.81 -2.08
C GLN A 71 -32.13 -19.05 -3.37
N TRP A 72 -32.79 -19.64 -4.36
CA TRP A 72 -32.24 -19.77 -5.71
C TRP A 72 -31.94 -18.39 -6.30
N MET A 73 -30.79 -18.27 -6.94
CA MET A 73 -30.37 -17.09 -7.70
C MET A 73 -30.50 -17.40 -9.18
N TYR A 74 -31.05 -16.47 -9.95
CA TYR A 74 -31.39 -16.64 -11.35
C TYR A 74 -30.52 -15.74 -12.23
N ALA A 75 -29.99 -16.29 -13.32
CA ALA A 75 -29.15 -15.59 -14.28
C ALA A 75 -29.49 -16.00 -15.72
N ALA A 76 -29.00 -15.23 -16.68
CA ALA A 76 -29.22 -15.52 -18.10
C ALA A 76 -28.43 -16.76 -18.56
N ASP A 77 -27.21 -16.92 -18.07
CA ASP A 77 -26.35 -18.07 -18.30
C ASP A 77 -25.30 -18.20 -17.17
N PHE A 78 -24.40 -19.18 -17.27
CA PHE A 78 -23.33 -19.41 -16.29
C PHE A 78 -22.07 -18.55 -16.53
N ARG A 79 -22.13 -17.49 -17.36
CA ARG A 79 -21.00 -16.57 -17.54
C ARG A 79 -20.80 -15.73 -16.28
N ALA A 80 -19.55 -15.33 -16.02
CA ALA A 80 -19.19 -14.59 -14.82
C ALA A 80 -19.97 -13.28 -14.67
N GLU A 81 -20.20 -12.57 -15.77
CA GLU A 81 -20.98 -11.32 -15.79
C GLU A 81 -22.46 -11.55 -15.45
N SER A 82 -23.04 -12.66 -15.94
CA SER A 82 -24.43 -13.02 -15.68
C SER A 82 -24.63 -13.44 -14.22
N ILE A 83 -23.70 -14.23 -13.67
CA ILE A 83 -23.73 -14.68 -12.28
C ILE A 83 -23.57 -13.50 -11.31
N LYS A 84 -22.68 -12.55 -11.60
CA LYS A 84 -22.50 -11.33 -10.79
C LYS A 84 -23.78 -10.49 -10.69
N ASN A 85 -24.64 -10.55 -11.71
CA ASN A 85 -25.89 -9.81 -11.78
C ASN A 85 -27.12 -10.69 -11.48
N ALA A 86 -26.92 -11.88 -10.92
CA ALA A 86 -28.01 -12.80 -10.62
C ALA A 86 -28.97 -12.20 -9.59
N LYS A 87 -30.27 -12.48 -9.74
CA LYS A 87 -31.33 -11.96 -8.86
C LYS A 87 -32.10 -13.11 -8.21
N PRO A 88 -32.67 -12.89 -7.02
CA PRO A 88 -33.51 -13.91 -6.38
C PRO A 88 -34.81 -14.16 -7.14
N ASP A 89 -35.33 -13.13 -7.81
CA ASP A 89 -36.53 -13.23 -8.62
C ASP A 89 -36.21 -13.65 -10.05
N ARG A 90 -36.99 -14.60 -10.56
CA ARG A 90 -36.86 -15.09 -11.94
C ARG A 90 -37.29 -14.03 -12.94
N GLY A 91 -36.38 -13.60 -13.81
CA GLY A 91 -36.68 -12.75 -14.96
C GLY A 91 -37.04 -13.57 -16.22
N MET A 92 -37.59 -12.90 -17.24
CA MET A 92 -37.90 -13.54 -18.53
C MET A 92 -36.67 -14.13 -19.23
N ALA A 93 -35.50 -13.54 -19.02
CA ALA A 93 -34.24 -14.00 -19.60
C ALA A 93 -33.49 -14.99 -18.69
N SER A 94 -34.06 -15.43 -17.56
CA SER A 94 -33.39 -16.32 -16.61
C SER A 94 -33.46 -17.78 -17.05
N PHE A 95 -32.41 -18.27 -17.70
CA PHE A 95 -32.31 -19.65 -18.16
C PHE A 95 -31.49 -20.55 -17.25
N VAL A 96 -30.74 -20.00 -16.30
CA VAL A 96 -30.02 -20.78 -15.31
C VAL A 96 -30.36 -20.31 -13.91
N ARG A 97 -30.25 -21.23 -12.96
CA ARG A 97 -30.28 -20.90 -11.54
C ARG A 97 -29.20 -21.64 -10.79
N PHE A 98 -28.75 -21.05 -9.69
CA PHE A 98 -27.82 -21.69 -8.78
C PHE A 98 -28.19 -21.34 -7.33
N ARG A 99 -27.79 -22.18 -6.39
CA ARG A 99 -27.86 -21.88 -4.96
C ARG A 99 -26.62 -22.39 -4.26
N ARG A 100 -26.24 -21.72 -3.18
CA ARG A 100 -25.08 -22.08 -2.39
C ARG A 100 -25.45 -23.16 -1.39
N LEU A 101 -24.65 -24.22 -1.39
CA LEU A 101 -24.68 -25.26 -0.39
C LEU A 101 -23.42 -25.17 0.47
N TYR A 102 -23.58 -25.37 1.77
CA TYR A 102 -22.52 -25.25 2.74
C TYR A 102 -22.37 -26.53 3.55
N ARG A 103 -21.13 -26.86 3.93
CA ARG A 103 -20.86 -27.93 4.88
C ARG A 103 -19.59 -27.64 5.68
N THR A 104 -19.59 -27.99 6.95
CA THR A 104 -18.44 -27.74 7.83
C THR A 104 -17.44 -28.90 7.78
N LYS A 105 -16.16 -28.54 7.66
CA LYS A 105 -15.04 -29.44 7.85
C LYS A 105 -14.28 -29.12 9.13
N ILE A 106 -13.82 -30.17 9.79
CA ILE A 106 -12.98 -30.10 10.98
C ILE A 106 -11.57 -30.49 10.59
N PHE A 107 -10.61 -29.67 11.01
CA PHE A 107 -9.19 -29.94 10.84
C PHE A 107 -8.71 -30.98 11.85
N ASN A 108 -8.18 -32.09 11.35
CA ASN A 108 -7.53 -33.17 12.08
C ASN A 108 -5.99 -33.07 11.93
N PRO A 109 -5.27 -32.63 12.97
CA PRO A 109 -3.81 -32.48 12.91
C PRO A 109 -3.07 -33.83 12.84
N ASP A 110 -3.69 -34.93 13.28
CA ASP A 110 -3.08 -36.26 13.36
C ASP A 110 -2.78 -36.86 11.98
N GLU A 111 -3.46 -36.35 10.95
CA GLU A 111 -3.17 -36.72 9.57
C GLU A 111 -1.77 -36.25 9.14
N PHE A 112 -1.25 -35.17 9.73
CA PHE A 112 0.00 -34.54 9.31
C PHE A 112 1.19 -34.97 10.13
N ILE A 113 1.00 -35.08 11.44
CA ILE A 113 2.05 -35.38 12.41
C ILE A 113 1.55 -36.42 13.40
N PRO A 114 2.43 -37.26 13.98
CA PRO A 114 2.04 -38.23 14.99
C PRO A 114 1.30 -37.58 16.17
N ARG A 115 0.30 -38.27 16.71
CA ARG A 115 -0.56 -37.80 17.81
C ARG A 115 0.21 -37.26 19.03
N ARG A 116 1.32 -37.92 19.39
CA ARG A 116 2.26 -37.48 20.44
C ARG A 116 2.85 -36.07 20.26
N ILE A 117 2.84 -35.54 19.04
CA ILE A 117 3.30 -34.20 18.71
C ILE A 117 2.10 -33.25 18.62
N SER A 118 1.01 -33.66 17.96
CA SER A 118 -0.20 -32.83 17.81
C SER A 118 -0.88 -32.50 19.14
N GLU A 119 -0.87 -33.41 20.13
CA GLU A 119 -1.47 -33.20 21.46
C GLU A 119 -0.68 -32.26 22.37
N LYS A 120 0.57 -31.92 22.03
CA LYS A 120 1.36 -30.93 22.78
C LYS A 120 0.71 -29.53 22.74
N CYS A 121 1.18 -28.60 23.56
CA CYS A 121 0.59 -27.26 23.64
C CYS A 121 0.46 -26.61 22.23
N ASN A 122 -0.70 -26.02 21.96
CA ASN A 122 -0.95 -25.30 20.70
C ASN A 122 -0.35 -23.89 20.69
N GLN A 123 0.18 -23.45 21.84
CA GLN A 123 0.90 -22.19 21.95
C GLN A 123 2.32 -22.39 21.43
N VAL A 124 2.58 -21.82 20.26
CA VAL A 124 3.84 -21.83 19.53
C VAL A 124 4.27 -20.39 19.32
N ASP A 125 5.57 -20.19 19.16
CA ASP A 125 6.19 -18.92 18.86
C ASP A 125 5.46 -18.21 17.70
N SER A 126 4.83 -17.08 18.02
CA SER A 126 4.03 -16.34 17.06
C SER A 126 4.86 -15.77 15.91
N ILE A 127 6.12 -15.41 16.15
CA ILE A 127 7.00 -14.83 15.12
C ILE A 127 7.39 -15.92 14.14
N ALA A 128 7.88 -17.06 14.63
CA ALA A 128 8.23 -18.20 13.78
C ALA A 128 7.01 -18.73 13.02
N THR A 129 5.85 -18.80 13.68
CA THR A 129 4.59 -19.26 13.05
C THR A 129 4.17 -18.34 11.92
N HIS A 130 4.12 -17.02 12.13
CA HIS A 130 3.75 -16.08 11.07
C HIS A 130 4.77 -16.08 9.93
N ALA A 131 6.08 -16.09 10.24
CA ALA A 131 7.13 -16.11 9.24
C ALA A 131 7.04 -17.37 8.35
N LEU A 132 6.81 -18.54 8.94
CA LEU A 132 6.63 -19.78 8.19
C LEU A 132 5.32 -19.79 7.40
N ALA A 133 4.21 -19.33 7.99
CA ALA A 133 2.93 -19.23 7.31
C ALA A 133 3.01 -18.32 6.06
N ASP A 134 3.71 -17.19 6.16
CA ASP A 134 3.95 -16.29 5.04
C ASP A 134 4.91 -16.90 4.00
N LEU A 135 5.94 -17.64 4.43
CA LEU A 135 6.82 -18.36 3.51
C LEU A 135 6.06 -19.42 2.71
N LEU A 136 5.19 -20.20 3.34
CA LEU A 136 4.35 -21.20 2.66
C LEU A 136 3.42 -20.54 1.63
N LEU A 137 2.82 -19.39 1.96
CA LEU A 137 2.02 -18.62 1.01
C LEU A 137 2.87 -18.10 -0.15
N ASP A 138 4.07 -17.61 0.13
CA ASP A 138 4.97 -17.05 -0.88
C ASP A 138 5.41 -18.12 -1.88
N VAL A 139 5.80 -19.30 -1.39
CA VAL A 139 6.16 -20.47 -2.20
C VAL A 139 4.99 -20.87 -3.10
N LEU A 140 3.79 -21.03 -2.52
CA LEU A 140 2.59 -21.35 -3.28
C LEU A 140 2.29 -20.29 -4.35
N THR A 141 2.35 -19.01 -3.98
CA THR A 141 2.12 -17.88 -4.89
C THR A 141 3.09 -17.91 -6.06
N TYR A 142 4.38 -18.09 -5.78
CA TYR A 142 5.40 -18.15 -6.82
C TYR A 142 5.20 -19.37 -7.75
N CYS A 143 4.94 -20.56 -7.20
CA CYS A 143 4.65 -21.76 -8.00
C CYS A 143 3.40 -21.58 -8.88
N THR A 144 2.35 -20.91 -8.41
CA THR A 144 1.17 -20.63 -9.25
C THR A 144 1.47 -19.65 -10.38
N LEU A 145 2.36 -18.67 -10.17
CA LEU A 145 2.83 -17.78 -11.23
C LEU A 145 3.62 -18.53 -12.29
N LEU A 146 4.50 -19.44 -11.87
CA LEU A 146 5.26 -20.28 -12.79
C LEU A 146 4.32 -21.11 -13.66
N GLN A 147 3.40 -21.85 -13.05
CA GLN A 147 2.54 -22.80 -13.77
C GLN A 147 1.47 -22.13 -14.63
N SER A 148 0.89 -21.01 -14.20
CA SER A 148 -0.16 -20.30 -14.94
C SER A 148 -0.06 -18.77 -14.80
N PRO A 149 0.81 -18.13 -15.60
CA PRO A 149 1.05 -16.68 -15.54
C PRO A 149 -0.20 -15.85 -15.84
N ALA A 150 -0.99 -16.26 -16.84
CA ALA A 150 -2.13 -15.50 -17.35
C ALA A 150 -3.46 -15.75 -16.61
N HIS A 151 -3.65 -16.96 -16.07
CA HIS A 151 -4.91 -17.35 -15.43
C HIS A 151 -4.65 -17.98 -14.06
N HIS A 152 -5.48 -17.63 -13.08
CA HIS A 152 -5.47 -18.21 -11.74
C HIS A 152 -6.78 -18.94 -11.53
N THR A 153 -6.72 -20.20 -11.13
CA THR A 153 -7.90 -20.99 -10.76
C THR A 153 -7.63 -21.81 -9.51
N GLN A 154 -8.69 -22.15 -8.78
CA GLN A 154 -8.59 -23.06 -7.64
C GLN A 154 -8.07 -24.44 -8.07
N ALA A 155 -8.48 -24.92 -9.25
CA ALA A 155 -8.05 -26.20 -9.83
C ALA A 155 -6.51 -26.34 -9.96
N VAL A 156 -5.78 -25.24 -10.24
CA VAL A 156 -4.30 -25.26 -10.30
C VAL A 156 -3.68 -25.08 -8.92
N THR A 157 -4.29 -24.24 -8.08
CA THR A 157 -3.69 -23.79 -6.82
C THR A 157 -3.75 -24.87 -5.74
N LEU A 158 -4.82 -25.65 -5.67
CA LEU A 158 -5.05 -26.58 -4.56
C LEU A 158 -4.14 -27.82 -4.61
N PRO A 159 -3.89 -28.46 -5.77
CA PRO A 159 -2.88 -29.51 -5.88
C PRO A 159 -1.47 -29.01 -5.54
N LEU A 160 -1.14 -27.77 -5.93
CA LEU A 160 0.13 -27.13 -5.58
C LEU A 160 0.25 -26.90 -4.06
N LYS A 161 -0.83 -26.43 -3.41
CA LYS A 161 -0.90 -26.23 -1.97
C LYS A 161 -0.55 -27.53 -1.23
N GLU A 162 -1.19 -28.63 -1.60
CA GLU A 162 -0.96 -29.95 -1.01
C GLU A 162 0.50 -30.39 -1.19
N ARG A 163 1.10 -30.17 -2.36
CA ARG A 163 2.52 -30.49 -2.59
C ARG A 163 3.46 -29.64 -1.72
N VAL A 164 3.21 -28.34 -1.59
CA VAL A 164 4.01 -27.45 -0.72
C VAL A 164 3.94 -27.92 0.73
N ILE A 165 2.74 -28.25 1.22
CA ILE A 165 2.52 -28.77 2.56
C ILE A 165 3.29 -30.09 2.75
N ASN A 166 3.22 -31.02 1.79
CA ASN A 166 3.92 -32.30 1.86
C ASN A 166 5.45 -32.14 1.84
N VAL A 167 6.01 -31.19 1.08
CA VAL A 167 7.45 -30.90 1.13
C VAL A 167 7.86 -30.38 2.50
N ALA A 168 7.06 -29.48 3.07
CA ALA A 168 7.34 -28.85 4.35
C ALA A 168 7.26 -29.85 5.51
N ILE A 169 6.18 -30.64 5.55
CA ILE A 169 5.97 -31.66 6.58
C ILE A 169 6.92 -32.84 6.37
N GLY A 170 7.25 -33.18 5.13
CA GLY A 170 8.15 -34.29 4.81
C GLY A 170 9.63 -34.05 5.16
N LEU A 171 9.99 -32.93 5.78
CA LEU A 171 11.32 -32.79 6.38
C LEU A 171 11.41 -33.76 7.57
N ASN A 172 12.29 -34.75 7.43
CA ASN A 172 12.59 -35.71 8.47
C ASN A 172 13.75 -35.20 9.30
N TYR A 173 13.77 -35.59 10.57
CA TYR A 173 14.93 -35.36 11.43
C TYR A 173 16.19 -35.93 10.78
N PRO A 174 17.34 -35.27 10.91
CA PRO A 174 18.61 -35.95 10.72
C PRO A 174 18.66 -37.15 11.68
N PRO A 175 19.34 -38.24 11.29
CA PRO A 175 19.40 -39.46 12.08
C PRO A 175 19.90 -39.19 13.50
N ALA A 176 19.45 -39.99 14.47
CA ALA A 176 19.69 -39.85 15.92
C ALA A 176 21.17 -39.75 16.36
N ASN A 177 22.12 -39.91 15.43
CA ASN A 177 23.55 -39.79 15.64
C ASN A 177 24.09 -38.36 15.39
N ALA A 178 23.24 -37.39 15.03
CA ALA A 178 23.64 -35.99 14.91
C ALA A 178 23.89 -35.37 16.29
N ALA A 179 24.99 -34.62 16.44
CA ALA A 179 25.38 -34.02 17.71
C ALA A 179 24.26 -33.13 18.28
N PRO A 180 23.86 -33.31 19.56
CA PRO A 180 22.71 -32.60 20.15
C PRO A 180 22.87 -31.08 20.25
N ASP A 181 24.12 -30.57 20.23
CA ASP A 181 24.44 -29.14 20.37
C ASP A 181 24.33 -28.31 19.07
N VAL A 182 24.09 -28.94 17.91
CA VAL A 182 24.11 -28.25 16.60
C VAL A 182 22.71 -28.12 15.96
N MET A 183 21.68 -28.64 16.62
CA MET A 183 20.35 -28.84 16.02
C MET A 183 19.26 -28.07 16.77
N ASP A 184 19.46 -26.76 16.90
CA ASP A 184 18.43 -25.86 17.44
C ASP A 184 17.23 -25.71 16.46
N ALA A 185 16.11 -25.19 16.96
CA ALA A 185 14.90 -25.08 16.15
C ALA A 185 15.07 -24.08 14.99
N ALA A 186 15.93 -23.07 15.16
CA ALA A 186 16.23 -22.08 14.14
C ALA A 186 16.94 -22.71 12.94
N PHE A 187 17.91 -23.59 13.18
CA PHE A 187 18.60 -24.33 12.14
C PHE A 187 17.63 -25.21 11.33
N GLN A 188 16.71 -25.92 12.00
CA GLN A 188 15.71 -26.76 11.32
C GLN A 188 14.76 -25.94 10.44
N LEU A 189 14.36 -24.75 10.90
CA LEU A 189 13.55 -23.83 10.09
C LEU A 189 14.31 -23.28 8.89
N GLU A 190 15.61 -22.99 9.02
CA GLU A 190 16.43 -22.54 7.88
C GLU A 190 16.64 -23.68 6.86
N LEU A 191 16.81 -24.93 7.32
CA LEU A 191 16.86 -26.09 6.45
C LEU A 191 15.53 -26.30 5.69
N LEU A 192 14.40 -26.14 6.39
CA LEU A 192 13.08 -26.17 5.77
C LEU A 192 12.94 -25.09 4.69
N LYS A 193 13.36 -23.85 4.99
CA LYS A 193 13.34 -22.75 4.04
C LYS A 193 14.13 -23.08 2.77
N LYS A 194 15.37 -23.57 2.90
CA LYS A 194 16.19 -24.02 1.76
C LYS A 194 15.53 -25.13 0.95
N LYS A 195 14.86 -26.07 1.63
CA LYS A 195 14.13 -27.16 0.96
C LYS A 195 12.93 -26.64 0.15
N LEU A 196 12.21 -25.65 0.69
CA LEU A 196 11.11 -24.98 -0.02
C LEU A 196 11.61 -24.17 -1.22
N GLU A 197 12.74 -23.48 -1.09
CA GLU A 197 13.40 -22.79 -2.21
C GLU A 197 13.86 -23.77 -3.30
N THR A 198 14.42 -24.91 -2.92
CA THR A 198 14.80 -25.97 -3.86
C THR A 198 13.57 -26.49 -4.61
N PHE A 199 12.45 -26.70 -3.90
CA PHE A 199 11.19 -27.09 -4.53
C PHE A 199 10.70 -26.04 -5.56
N VAL A 200 10.85 -24.75 -5.26
CA VAL A 200 10.51 -23.67 -6.21
C VAL A 200 11.36 -23.77 -7.48
N GLU A 201 12.67 -23.98 -7.35
CA GLU A 201 13.56 -24.13 -8.51
C GLU A 201 13.26 -25.41 -9.32
N GLU A 202 12.89 -26.52 -8.67
CA GLU A 202 12.40 -27.72 -9.35
C GLU A 202 11.12 -27.47 -10.14
N GLU A 203 10.15 -26.75 -9.56
CA GLU A 203 8.91 -26.38 -10.26
C GLU A 203 9.19 -25.44 -11.43
N ARG A 204 10.14 -24.51 -11.26
CA ARG A 204 10.60 -23.62 -12.31
C ARG A 204 11.21 -24.41 -13.46
N ALA A 205 12.11 -25.36 -13.19
CA ALA A 205 12.74 -26.20 -14.20
C ALA A 205 11.72 -27.05 -14.98
N LYS A 206 10.75 -27.67 -14.30
CA LYS A 206 9.65 -28.43 -14.95
C LYS A 206 8.79 -27.57 -15.86
N THR A 207 8.66 -26.29 -15.55
CA THR A 207 7.79 -25.37 -16.29
C THR A 207 8.50 -24.73 -17.48
N ILE A 208 9.81 -24.45 -17.37
CA ILE A 208 10.65 -23.94 -18.46
C ILE A 208 10.67 -24.91 -19.65
N MET A 209 10.70 -26.22 -19.41
CA MET A 209 10.58 -27.21 -20.49
C MET A 209 9.22 -27.22 -21.22
N LYS A 210 8.16 -26.63 -20.65
CA LYS A 210 6.79 -26.68 -21.19
C LYS A 210 6.33 -25.41 -21.91
N ARG A 211 6.98 -24.25 -21.72
CA ARG A 211 6.53 -22.97 -22.33
C ARG A 211 7.69 -22.04 -22.66
N LEU A 212 7.96 -21.86 -23.95
CA LEU A 212 8.99 -20.97 -24.50
C LEU A 212 8.67 -19.45 -24.42
N LEU A 213 7.55 -19.00 -23.84
CA LEU A 213 7.11 -17.59 -24.04
C LEU A 213 6.44 -16.86 -22.84
N THR A 214 6.41 -17.40 -21.62
CA THR A 214 5.88 -16.63 -20.44
C THR A 214 6.64 -16.97 -19.14
N SER A 215 7.92 -16.59 -19.06
CA SER A 215 8.72 -16.80 -17.84
C SER A 215 8.49 -15.68 -16.82
N VAL A 216 8.35 -16.06 -15.54
CA VAL A 216 8.52 -15.13 -14.42
C VAL A 216 9.95 -14.58 -14.48
N GLU A 217 10.11 -13.28 -14.73
CA GLU A 217 11.42 -12.63 -14.99
C GLU A 217 12.29 -12.42 -13.73
N PHE A 218 11.81 -12.81 -12.56
CA PHE A 218 12.50 -12.60 -11.28
C PHE A 218 12.63 -13.91 -10.51
N THR A 219 13.70 -14.07 -9.74
CA THR A 219 13.93 -15.24 -8.87
C THR A 219 13.06 -15.18 -7.62
N PHE A 220 12.94 -16.29 -6.89
CA PHE A 220 12.16 -16.35 -5.65
C PHE A 220 12.61 -15.29 -4.62
N ASP A 221 13.90 -15.03 -4.50
CA ASP A 221 14.42 -14.02 -3.55
C ASP A 221 14.04 -12.58 -3.93
N GLN A 222 13.88 -12.33 -5.23
CA GLN A 222 13.53 -11.01 -5.78
C GLN A 222 12.02 -10.78 -5.90
N ARG A 223 11.20 -11.64 -5.27
CA ARG A 223 9.74 -11.60 -5.39
C ARG A 223 9.09 -10.40 -4.70
N GLN A 224 9.69 -9.92 -3.60
CA GLN A 224 9.11 -8.83 -2.81
C GLN A 224 9.09 -7.53 -3.64
N GLY A 225 8.01 -6.76 -3.52
CA GLY A 225 7.82 -5.52 -4.28
C GLY A 225 7.43 -5.70 -5.75
N ARG A 226 7.37 -6.93 -6.28
CA ARG A 226 6.92 -7.18 -7.67
C ARG A 226 5.40 -7.15 -7.75
N LYS A 227 4.86 -6.31 -8.64
CA LYS A 227 3.41 -6.17 -8.84
C LYS A 227 2.71 -7.49 -9.15
N ALA A 228 3.23 -8.26 -10.11
CA ALA A 228 2.67 -9.55 -10.49
C ALA A 228 2.62 -10.57 -9.32
N PHE A 229 3.59 -10.50 -8.42
CA PHE A 229 3.62 -11.31 -7.19
C PHE A 229 2.57 -10.82 -6.19
N GLY A 230 2.47 -9.52 -5.96
CA GLY A 230 1.44 -8.92 -5.10
C GLY A 230 0.02 -9.26 -5.55
N ASP A 231 -0.27 -9.09 -6.85
CA ASP A 231 -1.56 -9.38 -7.46
C ASP A 231 -1.91 -10.88 -7.31
N ARG A 232 -0.94 -11.77 -7.56
CA ARG A 232 -1.15 -13.22 -7.37
C ARG A 232 -1.32 -13.57 -5.90
N LYS A 233 -0.53 -12.97 -5.00
CA LYS A 233 -0.57 -13.26 -3.55
C LYS A 233 -1.95 -12.94 -2.97
N ALA A 234 -2.60 -11.88 -3.45
CA ALA A 234 -3.98 -11.55 -3.07
C ALA A 234 -4.96 -12.67 -3.43
N LEU A 235 -4.80 -13.27 -4.62
CA LEU A 235 -5.64 -14.38 -5.08
C LEU A 235 -5.35 -15.68 -4.32
N THR A 236 -4.07 -16.03 -4.16
CA THR A 236 -3.65 -17.25 -3.44
C THR A 236 -4.15 -17.30 -2.00
N ARG A 237 -4.33 -16.14 -1.34
CA ARG A 237 -4.89 -16.04 0.02
C ARG A 237 -6.29 -16.66 0.14
N SER A 238 -7.08 -16.69 -0.94
CA SER A 238 -8.40 -17.34 -0.94
C SER A 238 -8.32 -18.87 -0.85
N CYS A 239 -7.30 -19.47 -1.47
CA CYS A 239 -7.10 -20.92 -1.53
C CYS A 239 -6.31 -21.47 -0.35
N PHE A 240 -5.55 -20.61 0.33
CA PHE A 240 -4.78 -20.95 1.51
C PHE A 240 -4.93 -19.84 2.58
N PRO A 241 -6.08 -19.77 3.28
CA PRO A 241 -6.39 -18.71 4.24
C PRO A 241 -5.42 -18.66 5.43
N LYS A 242 -5.41 -17.54 6.14
CA LYS A 242 -4.43 -17.25 7.20
C LYS A 242 -4.52 -18.29 8.33
N GLU A 243 -5.73 -18.64 8.75
CA GLU A 243 -6.02 -19.56 9.84
C GLU A 243 -5.49 -20.96 9.52
N GLU A 244 -5.70 -21.44 8.30
CA GLU A 244 -5.17 -22.72 7.82
C GLU A 244 -3.64 -22.71 7.76
N ARG A 245 -3.04 -21.64 7.21
CA ARG A 245 -1.57 -21.51 7.13
C ARG A 245 -0.91 -21.50 8.50
N GLU A 246 -1.48 -20.76 9.45
CA GLU A 246 -0.96 -20.68 10.81
C GLU A 246 -1.12 -22.01 11.53
N ALA A 247 -2.24 -22.72 11.34
CA ALA A 247 -2.43 -24.07 11.90
C ALA A 247 -1.37 -25.06 11.35
N ILE A 248 -1.13 -25.07 10.03
CA ILE A 248 -0.12 -25.94 9.42
C ILE A 248 1.29 -25.54 9.86
N ALA A 249 1.61 -24.24 9.89
CA ALA A 249 2.90 -23.74 10.37
C ALA A 249 3.15 -24.15 11.83
N THR A 250 2.13 -24.07 12.69
CA THR A 250 2.16 -24.54 14.08
C THR A 250 2.53 -26.02 14.15
N LEU A 251 1.90 -26.87 13.34
CA LEU A 251 2.23 -28.31 13.30
C LEU A 251 3.65 -28.58 12.82
N ILE A 252 4.11 -27.85 11.81
CA ILE A 252 5.48 -27.98 11.28
C ILE A 252 6.49 -27.57 12.36
N ILE A 253 6.29 -26.45 13.05
CA ILE A 253 7.19 -26.01 14.13
C ILE A 253 7.19 -27.02 15.27
N LYS A 254 6.02 -27.51 15.72
CA LYS A 254 5.93 -28.56 16.75
C LYS A 254 6.69 -29.84 16.34
N LYS A 255 6.68 -30.17 15.05
CA LYS A 255 7.44 -31.30 14.51
C LYS A 255 8.95 -31.04 14.54
N LEU A 256 9.41 -29.84 14.18
CA LEU A 256 10.84 -29.52 14.00
C LEU A 256 11.55 -29.10 15.30
N ASP A 257 10.81 -28.62 16.29
CA ASP A 257 11.35 -28.09 17.53
C ASP A 257 11.41 -29.15 18.65
N THR A 258 12.31 -30.13 18.52
CA THR A 258 12.48 -31.20 19.53
C THR A 258 12.94 -30.70 20.89
N GLN A 259 13.62 -29.56 20.93
CA GLN A 259 14.16 -28.99 22.17
C GLN A 259 13.19 -27.99 22.83
N PHE A 260 11.98 -27.84 22.30
CA PHE A 260 10.95 -26.96 22.85
C PHE A 260 11.45 -25.53 23.02
N GLN A 261 12.17 -25.01 22.03
CA GLN A 261 12.66 -23.63 21.98
C GLN A 261 11.60 -22.66 21.45
N LEU A 262 10.74 -23.13 20.55
CA LEU A 262 9.69 -22.38 19.85
C LEU A 262 8.28 -22.86 20.21
N HIS A 263 8.12 -23.97 20.93
CA HIS A 263 6.83 -24.38 21.48
C HIS A 263 6.95 -24.94 22.89
N CYS A 264 5.81 -25.07 23.58
CA CYS A 264 5.75 -25.66 24.90
C CYS A 264 5.47 -27.17 24.83
N GLU A 265 6.22 -27.96 25.61
CA GLU A 265 6.02 -29.40 25.72
C GLU A 265 4.70 -29.78 26.39
N VAL A 266 4.31 -29.02 27.42
CA VAL A 266 3.21 -29.37 28.33
C VAL A 266 1.86 -29.21 27.62
N PRO A 267 1.08 -30.28 27.41
CA PRO A 267 -0.29 -30.17 26.89
C PRO A 267 -1.14 -29.25 27.77
N GLU A 268 -2.08 -28.52 27.16
CA GLU A 268 -3.05 -27.69 27.89
C GLU A 268 -2.43 -26.66 28.86
N CYS A 269 -1.20 -26.22 28.56
CA CYS A 269 -0.47 -25.24 29.36
C CYS A 269 -1.17 -23.87 29.51
N GLY A 270 -2.22 -23.64 28.72
CA GLY A 270 -3.17 -22.55 28.89
C GLY A 270 -2.52 -21.18 28.90
N GLN A 271 -3.00 -20.31 29.79
CA GLN A 271 -2.47 -18.95 29.96
C GLN A 271 -1.07 -18.93 30.59
N ASN A 272 -0.64 -20.02 31.22
CA ASN A 272 0.69 -20.12 31.84
C ASN A 272 1.80 -20.38 30.82
N CYS A 273 1.45 -20.64 29.56
CA CYS A 273 2.43 -20.81 28.50
C CYS A 273 3.26 -19.53 28.29
N ARG A 274 4.59 -19.67 28.14
CA ARG A 274 5.44 -18.56 27.70
C ARG A 274 5.15 -18.07 26.28
N PHE A 275 4.50 -18.90 25.45
CA PHE A 275 4.04 -18.53 24.11
C PHE A 275 2.58 -18.05 24.09
N TYR A 276 1.93 -17.96 25.24
CA TYR A 276 0.56 -17.48 25.32
C TYR A 276 0.49 -16.04 24.77
N ARG A 277 -0.45 -15.81 23.86
CA ARG A 277 -0.68 -14.50 23.26
C ARG A 277 -1.43 -13.61 24.24
N VAL A 278 -0.85 -12.46 24.58
CA VAL A 278 -1.42 -11.44 25.47
C VAL A 278 -1.45 -10.09 24.76
N PRO A 279 -2.47 -9.25 25.02
CA PRO A 279 -2.45 -7.86 24.57
C PRO A 279 -1.30 -7.12 25.27
N CYS A 280 -0.73 -6.13 24.58
CA CYS A 280 0.23 -5.22 25.18
C CYS A 280 -0.41 -4.47 26.36
N PRO A 281 0.27 -4.35 27.53
CA PRO A 281 -0.25 -3.64 28.69
C PRO A 281 -0.24 -2.11 28.52
N ASN A 282 0.47 -1.58 27.52
CA ASN A 282 0.57 -0.14 27.28
C ASN A 282 -0.71 0.41 26.68
N GLU A 283 -1.28 1.44 27.31
CA GLU A 283 -2.54 2.05 26.90
C GLU A 283 -2.45 2.60 25.47
N GLY A 284 -3.43 2.26 24.63
CA GLY A 284 -3.46 2.62 23.21
C GLY A 284 -2.72 1.66 22.28
N CYS A 285 -1.96 0.69 22.81
CA CYS A 285 -1.35 -0.36 22.00
C CYS A 285 -2.29 -1.55 21.80
N ASN A 286 -2.82 -1.73 20.59
CA ASN A 286 -3.67 -2.88 20.24
C ASN A 286 -2.88 -4.13 19.79
N PHE A 287 -1.58 -4.16 20.04
CA PHE A 287 -0.72 -5.24 19.57
C PHE A 287 -0.83 -6.46 20.49
N ILE A 288 -0.98 -7.65 19.92
CA ILE A 288 -1.04 -8.92 20.65
C ILE A 288 0.29 -9.64 20.43
N VAL A 289 1.00 -9.93 21.52
CA VAL A 289 2.33 -10.56 21.49
C VAL A 289 2.37 -11.81 22.36
N SER A 290 3.25 -12.74 22.03
CA SER A 290 3.54 -13.86 22.93
C SER A 290 4.22 -13.35 24.20
N LYS A 291 3.91 -13.89 25.38
CA LYS A 291 4.53 -13.50 26.66
C LYS A 291 6.06 -13.46 26.60
N MET A 292 6.68 -14.42 25.90
CA MET A 292 8.13 -14.49 25.67
C MET A 292 8.70 -13.22 25.00
N TYR A 293 7.93 -12.54 24.17
CA TYR A 293 8.35 -11.33 23.46
C TYR A 293 7.80 -10.04 24.08
N LEU A 294 7.05 -10.13 25.18
CA LEU A 294 6.42 -8.97 25.80
C LEU A 294 7.47 -7.94 26.27
N ALA A 295 8.53 -8.41 26.93
CA ALA A 295 9.61 -7.54 27.39
C ALA A 295 10.36 -6.86 26.23
N LYS A 296 10.60 -7.58 25.13
CA LYS A 296 11.22 -6.99 23.93
C LYS A 296 10.28 -5.98 23.27
N HIS A 297 9.00 -6.32 23.14
CA HIS A 297 8.01 -5.40 22.59
C HIS A 297 7.91 -4.11 23.41
N ASP A 298 7.88 -4.20 24.74
CA ASP A 298 7.79 -3.04 25.63
C ASP A 298 8.94 -2.04 25.43
N GLN A 299 10.16 -2.54 25.21
CA GLN A 299 11.34 -1.72 24.90
C GLN A 299 11.19 -0.92 23.60
N GLU A 300 10.43 -1.43 22.63
CA GLU A 300 10.24 -0.83 21.31
C GLU A 300 8.83 -0.21 21.15
N CYS A 301 7.95 -0.37 22.14
CA CYS A 301 6.54 -0.02 22.03
C CYS A 301 6.40 1.52 21.91
N PRO A 302 5.72 2.03 20.88
CA PRO A 302 5.46 3.47 20.74
C PRO A 302 4.59 4.03 21.87
N PHE A 303 3.79 3.18 22.52
CA PHE A 303 2.89 3.56 23.60
C PHE A 303 3.48 3.32 24.99
N ALA A 304 4.66 2.69 25.09
CA ALA A 304 5.34 2.54 26.37
C ALA A 304 5.64 3.91 26.97
N ILE A 305 5.32 4.08 28.25
CA ILE A 305 5.66 5.30 28.99
C ILE A 305 7.16 5.32 29.21
N ILE A 306 7.80 6.39 28.77
CA ILE A 306 9.23 6.65 28.98
C ILE A 306 9.40 7.88 29.86
N HIS A 307 10.53 7.92 30.56
CA HIS A 307 10.90 9.02 31.45
C HIS A 307 11.90 9.90 30.72
N CYS A 308 11.63 11.20 30.66
CA CYS A 308 12.62 12.16 30.21
C CYS A 308 13.56 12.56 31.36
N GLU A 309 14.77 13.00 31.03
CA GLU A 309 15.71 13.59 31.98
C GLU A 309 15.10 14.78 32.75
N CYS A 310 14.13 15.48 32.16
CA CYS A 310 13.42 16.58 32.84
C CYS A 310 12.44 16.13 33.94
N GLY A 311 12.26 14.82 34.13
CA GLY A 311 11.37 14.21 35.12
C GLY A 311 9.93 13.99 34.64
N ASP A 312 9.58 14.42 33.42
CA ASP A 312 8.25 14.21 32.86
C ASP A 312 8.13 12.79 32.26
N GLU A 313 6.94 12.19 32.39
CA GLU A 313 6.58 10.87 31.83
C GLU A 313 5.60 11.04 30.67
N PHE A 314 5.84 10.34 29.56
CA PHE A 314 4.97 10.38 28.39
C PHE A 314 5.16 9.14 27.49
N PRO A 315 4.20 8.81 26.61
CA PRO A 315 4.35 7.74 25.63
C PRO A 315 5.54 7.97 24.70
N ARG A 316 6.32 6.92 24.39
CA ARG A 316 7.51 6.97 23.52
C ARG A 316 7.28 7.68 22.19
N LEU A 317 6.10 7.52 21.58
CA LEU A 317 5.70 8.19 20.33
C LEU A 317 5.74 9.73 20.44
N GLN A 318 5.54 10.27 21.64
CA GLN A 318 5.58 11.71 21.92
C GLN A 318 6.97 12.23 22.27
N SER A 319 8.01 11.37 22.22
CA SER A 319 9.38 11.76 22.59
C SER A 319 9.94 12.91 21.78
N THR A 320 9.71 12.92 20.47
CA THR A 320 10.16 14.00 19.59
C THR A 320 9.44 15.30 19.88
N VAL A 321 8.11 15.25 20.01
CA VAL A 321 7.27 16.41 20.33
C VAL A 321 7.65 16.98 21.70
N HIS A 322 7.88 16.12 22.69
CA HIS A 322 8.35 16.53 24.00
C HIS A 322 9.72 17.21 23.91
N ALA A 323 10.71 16.58 23.25
CA ALA A 323 12.05 17.12 23.11
C ALA A 323 12.07 18.51 22.45
N GLU A 324 11.24 18.73 21.44
CA GLU A 324 11.20 19.99 20.69
C GLU A 324 10.37 21.09 21.38
N GLN A 325 9.26 20.73 22.01
CA GLN A 325 8.23 21.71 22.42
C GLN A 325 8.02 21.80 23.92
N ALA A 326 8.07 20.68 24.66
CA ALA A 326 7.65 20.63 26.06
C ALA A 326 8.80 20.47 27.06
N CYS A 327 9.92 19.87 26.65
CA CYS A 327 11.02 19.52 27.55
C CYS A 327 11.63 20.78 28.18
N LYS A 328 11.73 20.79 29.51
CA LYS A 328 12.35 21.89 30.27
C LYS A 328 13.85 22.02 29.97
N PHE A 329 14.49 20.95 29.51
CA PHE A 329 15.90 20.90 29.15
C PHE A 329 16.18 21.09 27.66
N ARG A 330 15.14 21.29 26.83
CA ARG A 330 15.34 21.59 25.42
C ARG A 330 16.18 22.85 25.23
N THR A 331 17.01 22.85 24.20
CA THR A 331 17.76 24.03 23.80
C THR A 331 16.82 25.04 23.16
N VAL A 332 16.92 26.29 23.58
CA VAL A 332 16.15 27.42 23.06
C VAL A 332 17.06 28.56 22.70
N GLU A 333 16.68 29.26 21.64
CA GLU A 333 17.36 30.47 21.21
C GLU A 333 16.99 31.62 22.15
N CYS A 334 17.99 32.46 22.48
CA CYS A 334 17.72 33.69 23.19
C CYS A 334 16.77 34.59 22.36
N PRO A 335 15.74 35.23 22.97
CA PRO A 335 14.86 36.20 22.29
C PRO A 335 15.60 37.35 21.59
N PHE A 336 16.85 37.62 22.00
CA PHE A 336 17.73 38.64 21.41
C PHE A 336 18.64 38.09 20.30
N LYS A 337 18.41 36.88 19.78
CA LYS A 337 19.24 36.28 18.72
C LYS A 337 19.25 37.10 17.44
N ASN A 338 18.10 37.66 17.07
CA ASN A 338 17.96 38.61 15.95
C ASN A 338 18.72 39.93 16.14
N LEU A 339 19.09 40.26 17.39
CA LEU A 339 19.91 41.41 17.75
C LEU A 339 21.39 41.05 17.92
N GLY A 340 21.76 39.77 17.75
CA GLY A 340 23.15 39.30 17.76
C GLY A 340 23.55 38.45 18.97
N CYS A 341 22.62 38.10 19.87
CA CYS A 341 22.93 37.17 20.95
C CYS A 341 23.04 35.73 20.40
N LEU A 342 24.24 35.14 20.45
CA LEU A 342 24.50 33.80 19.92
C LEU A 342 24.35 32.68 20.96
N HIS A 343 23.88 33.00 22.17
CA HIS A 343 23.72 32.01 23.23
C HIS A 343 22.54 31.07 22.96
N GLU A 344 22.83 29.77 23.01
CA GLU A 344 21.85 28.70 23.08
C GLU A 344 21.77 28.23 24.53
N VAL A 345 20.59 28.35 25.13
CA VAL A 345 20.37 28.08 26.56
C VAL A 345 19.30 27.02 26.73
N ARG A 346 19.29 26.29 27.84
CA ARG A 346 18.18 25.37 28.13
C ARG A 346 16.93 26.20 28.47
N ALA A 347 15.75 25.70 28.11
CA ALA A 347 14.50 26.41 28.36
C ALA A 347 14.30 26.80 29.84
N ILE A 348 14.72 25.93 30.78
CA ILE A 348 14.69 26.21 32.22
C ILE A 348 15.59 27.38 32.63
N ASP A 349 16.73 27.57 31.96
CA ASP A 349 17.73 28.59 32.28
C ASP A 349 17.50 29.89 31.49
N LEU A 350 16.63 29.89 30.48
CA LEU A 350 16.39 31.03 29.61
C LEU A 350 16.04 32.30 30.39
N LYS A 351 15.18 32.16 31.41
CA LYS A 351 14.79 33.31 32.24
C LYS A 351 15.97 33.89 33.01
N ALA A 352 16.86 33.03 33.53
CA ALA A 352 18.06 33.48 34.22
C ALA A 352 19.02 34.17 33.25
N HIS A 353 19.31 33.55 32.09
CA HIS A 353 20.16 34.15 31.04
C HIS A 353 19.70 35.54 30.62
N VAL A 354 18.40 35.73 30.35
CA VAL A 354 17.86 37.04 29.93
C VAL A 354 18.04 38.12 31.00
N VAL A 355 17.93 37.75 32.27
CA VAL A 355 18.10 38.68 33.40
C VAL A 355 19.57 38.97 33.66
N ASP A 356 20.42 37.94 33.68
CA ASP A 356 21.84 38.04 34.01
C ASP A 356 22.63 38.77 32.92
N ASP A 357 22.27 38.58 31.64
CA ASP A 357 22.89 39.25 30.48
C ASP A 357 22.06 40.45 29.97
N ALA A 358 21.17 41.00 30.81
CA ALA A 358 20.37 42.18 30.45
C ALA A 358 21.21 43.38 29.95
N PRO A 359 22.39 43.71 30.53
CA PRO A 359 23.25 44.77 30.01
C PRO A 359 23.79 44.47 28.60
N GLY A 360 24.18 43.21 28.32
CA GLY A 360 24.64 42.79 27.01
C GLY A 360 23.54 42.88 25.97
N HIS A 361 22.34 42.39 26.30
CA HIS A 361 21.15 42.51 25.47
C HIS A 361 20.76 43.97 25.17
N LEU A 362 20.86 44.86 26.16
CA LEU A 362 20.57 46.28 25.96
C LEU A 362 21.59 46.94 25.02
N LEU A 363 22.88 46.60 25.15
CA LEU A 363 23.91 47.11 24.25
C LEU A 363 23.69 46.65 22.80
N LEU A 364 23.35 45.37 22.60
CA LEU A 364 22.99 44.85 21.28
C LEU A 364 21.79 45.59 20.68
N ALA A 365 20.75 45.84 21.48
CA ALA A 365 19.58 46.60 21.04
C ALA A 365 19.95 48.03 20.64
N VAL A 366 20.75 48.75 21.45
CA VAL A 366 21.20 50.12 21.16
C VAL A 366 22.06 50.18 19.90
N ASN A 367 23.00 49.25 19.74
CA ASN A 367 23.84 49.19 18.53
C ASN A 367 22.99 48.96 17.28
N ARG A 368 22.02 48.03 17.35
CA ARG A 368 21.13 47.76 16.23
C ARG A 368 20.22 48.95 15.91
N MET A 369 19.76 49.68 16.92
CA MET A 369 19.01 50.93 16.74
C MET A 369 19.86 52.01 16.06
N ALA A 370 21.13 52.15 16.43
CA ALA A 370 22.05 53.09 15.79
C ALA A 370 22.30 52.74 14.31
N GLU A 371 22.51 51.46 13.99
CA GLU A 371 22.61 50.98 12.61
C GLU A 371 21.32 51.27 11.82
N HIS A 372 20.14 51.01 12.40
CA HIS A 372 18.87 51.34 11.77
C HIS A 372 18.70 52.84 11.56
N GLN A 373 19.13 53.69 12.49
CA GLN A 373 19.13 55.14 12.28
C GLN A 373 20.03 55.56 11.12
N ASP A 374 21.20 54.94 10.93
CA ASP A 374 22.06 55.20 9.78
C ASP A 374 21.43 54.79 8.46
N VAL A 375 20.77 53.62 8.41
CA VAL A 375 20.04 53.17 7.22
C VAL A 375 18.88 54.11 6.92
N ILE A 376 18.11 54.51 7.93
CA ILE A 376 17.01 55.47 7.78
C ILE A 376 17.53 56.81 7.24
N ARG A 377 18.63 57.33 7.78
CA ARG A 377 19.27 58.56 7.28
C ARG A 377 19.66 58.46 5.81
N LYS A 378 20.29 57.34 5.41
CA LYS A 378 20.67 57.09 4.01
C LYS A 378 19.45 56.97 3.09
N LEU A 379 18.38 56.31 3.56
CA LEU A 379 17.14 56.18 2.82
C LEU A 379 16.46 57.55 2.63
N HIS A 380 16.38 58.37 3.67
CA HIS A 380 15.85 59.73 3.55
C HIS A 380 16.65 60.57 2.54
N ALA A 381 17.98 60.57 2.61
CA ALA A 381 18.81 61.30 1.65
C ALA A 381 18.61 60.82 0.19
N LYS A 382 18.38 59.52 0.00
CA LYS A 382 18.07 58.95 -1.32
C LYS A 382 16.70 59.37 -1.80
N VAL A 383 15.69 59.38 -0.92
CA VAL A 383 14.34 59.89 -1.23
C VAL A 383 14.42 61.36 -1.65
N ASP A 384 15.09 62.22 -0.89
CA ASP A 384 15.27 63.64 -1.23
C ASP A 384 15.95 63.85 -2.59
N THR A 385 16.90 62.99 -2.94
CA THR A 385 17.59 63.04 -4.24
C THR A 385 16.66 62.63 -5.38
N LEU A 386 15.94 61.52 -5.20
CA LEU A 386 14.98 61.04 -6.19
C LEU A 386 13.82 62.01 -6.39
N GLU A 387 13.39 62.71 -5.33
CA GLU A 387 12.37 63.76 -5.43
C GLU A 387 12.84 64.93 -6.29
N LYS A 388 14.09 65.39 -6.11
CA LYS A 388 14.68 66.45 -6.94
C LYS A 388 14.87 66.01 -8.39
N GLU A 389 15.33 64.79 -8.63
CA GLU A 389 15.47 64.23 -9.98
C GLU A 389 14.11 64.13 -10.68
N ASN A 390 13.07 63.64 -9.98
CA ASN A 390 11.72 63.60 -10.51
C ASN A 390 11.18 65.00 -10.84
N GLN A 391 11.44 66.00 -9.99
CA GLN A 391 11.04 67.38 -10.26
C GLN A 391 11.72 67.92 -11.53
N LEU A 392 13.02 67.71 -11.69
CA LEU A 392 13.78 68.13 -12.87
C LEU A 392 13.31 67.40 -14.14
N LEU A 393 13.04 66.10 -14.05
CA LEU A 393 12.49 65.33 -15.16
C LEU A 393 11.11 65.85 -15.58
N HIS A 394 10.27 66.23 -14.62
CA HIS A 394 8.97 66.84 -14.88
C HIS A 394 9.12 68.17 -15.64
N GLU A 395 9.99 69.06 -15.17
CA GLU A 395 10.27 70.36 -15.82
C GLU A 395 10.82 70.17 -17.25
N ASN A 396 11.73 69.22 -17.45
CA ASN A 396 12.28 68.91 -18.77
C ASN A 396 11.22 68.33 -19.71
N ALA A 397 10.34 67.45 -19.21
CA ALA A 397 9.24 66.90 -19.99
C ALA A 397 8.28 68.00 -20.44
N GLU A 398 7.89 68.91 -19.54
CA GLU A 398 7.05 70.07 -19.87
C GLU A 398 7.69 70.97 -20.93
N LYS A 399 9.01 71.24 -20.80
CA LYS A 399 9.74 72.05 -21.76
C LYS A 399 9.80 71.38 -23.14
N SER A 400 10.11 70.08 -23.18
CA SER A 400 10.15 69.31 -24.43
C SER A 400 8.77 69.22 -25.09
N GLU A 401 7.71 69.10 -24.30
CA GLU A 401 6.33 69.13 -24.79
C GLU A 401 6.00 70.48 -25.44
N LYS A 402 6.40 71.59 -24.81
CA LYS A 402 6.23 72.94 -25.37
C LYS A 402 7.01 73.12 -26.67
N GLU A 403 8.27 72.72 -26.70
CA GLU A 403 9.11 72.76 -27.91
C GLU A 403 8.52 71.92 -29.05
N SER A 404 8.01 70.72 -28.73
CA SER A 404 7.33 69.84 -29.68
C SER A 404 6.05 70.48 -30.21
N LYS A 405 5.23 71.09 -29.35
CA LYS A 405 4.02 71.84 -29.74
C LYS A 405 4.36 73.01 -30.69
N ASP A 406 5.42 73.75 -30.39
CA ASP A 406 5.88 74.86 -31.23
C ASP A 406 6.36 74.36 -32.60
N GLN A 407 7.12 73.26 -32.65
CA GLN A 407 7.54 72.63 -33.91
C GLN A 407 6.35 72.11 -34.72
N ILE A 408 5.39 71.45 -34.06
CA ILE A 408 4.15 70.97 -34.70
C ILE A 408 3.39 72.15 -35.31
N SER A 409 3.24 73.27 -34.60
CA SER A 409 2.55 74.45 -35.14
C SER A 409 3.26 75.06 -36.36
N LYS A 410 4.60 75.12 -36.36
CA LYS A 410 5.41 75.57 -37.50
C LYS A 410 5.25 74.64 -38.71
N LEU A 411 5.34 73.33 -38.49
CA LEU A 411 5.14 72.33 -39.53
C LEU A 411 3.72 72.39 -40.10
N GLN A 412 2.71 72.53 -39.25
CA GLN A 412 1.32 72.73 -39.68
C GLN A 412 1.18 73.97 -40.56
N ALA A 413 1.79 75.10 -40.19
CA ALA A 413 1.79 76.31 -41.00
C ALA A 413 2.47 76.10 -42.36
N GLN A 414 3.61 75.41 -42.40
CA GLN A 414 4.32 75.06 -43.64
C GLN A 414 3.49 74.13 -44.54
N VAL A 415 2.89 73.07 -43.98
CA VAL A 415 2.00 72.15 -44.70
C VAL A 415 0.81 72.93 -45.29
N THR A 416 0.19 73.80 -44.51
CA THR A 416 -0.92 74.63 -44.97
C THR A 416 -0.51 75.57 -46.12
N LYS A 417 0.71 76.12 -46.06
CA LYS A 417 1.29 76.95 -47.13
C LYS A 417 1.52 76.13 -48.40
N MET A 418 2.18 74.98 -48.30
CA MET A 418 2.39 74.08 -49.43
C MET A 418 1.08 73.61 -50.05
N MET A 419 0.06 73.30 -49.24
CA MET A 419 -1.27 72.94 -49.75
C MET A 419 -1.91 74.06 -50.58
N LYS A 420 -1.75 75.33 -50.13
CA LYS A 420 -2.21 76.49 -50.91
C LYS A 420 -1.43 76.63 -52.22
N GLU A 421 -0.11 76.49 -52.19
CA GLU A 421 0.75 76.53 -53.38
C GLU A 421 0.38 75.41 -54.37
N PHE A 422 0.17 74.19 -53.88
CA PHE A 422 -0.24 73.05 -54.69
C PHE A 422 -1.62 73.28 -55.33
N ALA A 423 -2.58 73.82 -54.57
CA ALA A 423 -3.90 74.18 -55.11
C ALA A 423 -3.80 75.29 -56.18
N THR A 424 -2.86 76.22 -56.06
CA THR A 424 -2.60 77.22 -57.11
C THR A 424 -1.96 76.59 -58.35
N LEU A 425 -0.96 75.72 -58.19
CA LEU A 425 -0.33 74.98 -59.27
C LEU A 425 -1.33 74.09 -60.01
N GLU A 426 -2.19 73.39 -59.29
CA GLU A 426 -3.24 72.55 -59.88
C GLU A 426 -4.21 73.39 -60.73
N LYS A 427 -4.58 74.59 -60.27
CA LYS A 427 -5.39 75.53 -61.07
C LYS A 427 -4.65 76.03 -62.31
N THR A 428 -3.35 76.32 -62.20
CA THR A 428 -2.52 76.75 -63.33
C THR A 428 -2.37 75.63 -64.36
N CYS A 429 -2.03 74.41 -63.94
CA CYS A 429 -1.99 73.24 -64.82
C CYS A 429 -3.34 73.00 -65.49
N LYS A 430 -4.47 73.06 -64.76
CA LYS A 430 -5.81 72.92 -65.38
C LYS A 430 -6.07 73.99 -66.45
N ARG A 431 -5.63 75.24 -66.24
CA ARG A 431 -5.72 76.31 -67.26
C ARG A 431 -4.85 76.02 -68.48
N GLU A 432 -3.60 75.63 -68.28
CA GLU A 432 -2.66 75.30 -69.37
C GLU A 432 -3.14 74.08 -70.17
N PHE A 433 -3.64 73.05 -69.49
CA PHE A 433 -4.22 71.87 -70.15
C PHE A 433 -5.47 72.22 -70.97
N SER A 434 -6.31 73.13 -70.46
CA SER A 434 -7.48 73.62 -71.20
C SER A 434 -7.08 74.44 -72.44
N GLN A 435 -6.02 75.26 -72.33
CA GLN A 435 -5.47 76.02 -73.46
C GLN A 435 -4.84 75.12 -74.54
N GLN A 436 -4.15 74.04 -74.14
CA GLN A 436 -3.60 73.06 -75.09
C GLN A 436 -4.70 72.24 -75.79
N HIS A 437 -5.81 71.93 -75.11
CA HIS A 437 -6.94 71.26 -75.76
C HIS A 437 -7.60 72.14 -76.83
N THR A 438 -7.76 73.44 -76.56
CA THR A 438 -8.31 74.39 -77.56
C THR A 438 -7.40 74.62 -78.76
N LEU A 439 -6.08 74.40 -78.63
CA LEU A 439 -5.10 74.55 -79.71
C LEU A 439 -4.91 73.28 -80.54
N ARG A 440 -5.39 72.12 -80.08
CA ARG A 440 -5.23 70.84 -80.79
C ARG A 440 -6.45 70.45 -81.62
N ASP A 441 -7.58 71.11 -81.37
CA ASP A 441 -8.84 70.97 -82.12
C ASP A 441 -9.06 72.12 -83.14
N SER A 442 -8.03 72.93 -83.40
CA SER A 442 -7.92 73.88 -84.52
C SER A 442 -6.95 73.34 -85.56
#